data_AF-A0A316SHV2-F1
#
_entry.id   AF-A0A316SHV2-F1
#
_cell.length_a   1.000
_cell.length_b   1.000
_cell.length_c   1.000
_cell.angle_alpha   90.00
_cell.angle_beta   90.00
_cell.angle_gamma   90.00
#
_symmetry.space_group_name_H-M   'P 1'
#
loop_
_entity.id
_entity.type
_entity.pdbx_description
1 polymer ?
#
loop_
_entity_poly.entity_id
_entity_poly.type
_entity_poly.pdbx_seq_one_letter_code
_entity_poly.pdbx_strand_id
1 'polypeptide(L)'
;GGIDVATVHKFQGREKEAIILSTVDDQITAFTDDPNLLNVAVSRAKRQFTLVTSSNEQPDSRNIADLLAYIDYNGGKITESAIHSVFDLLYEPYAEARREFLKRHRRISEFDSENLTYALLERVLEADPAFRHLGVLCHQPLRQLIRDWTILDDEERRYALNGATHLDFLIYNRVSKRPVLAIETDGYQFHKQGTRQSERDRMKDRILDRYSLPLLRLSTTGTDEEAKIHTLLKRN
;
A
#
# COMPACT_ATOMS: atom_id res chain seq x y z
N GLY A 1 -22.66 -0.49 -11.14
CA GLY A 1 -22.95 0.65 -10.26
C GLY A 1 -21.61 1.15 -9.75
N GLY A 2 -21.26 2.40 -10.07
CA GLY A 2 -19.92 2.93 -9.83
C GLY A 2 -19.75 3.50 -8.42
N ILE A 3 -18.50 3.55 -7.96
CA ILE A 3 -18.06 4.33 -6.81
C ILE A 3 -17.94 5.78 -7.27
N ASP A 4 -18.63 6.71 -6.60
CA ASP A 4 -18.50 8.14 -6.88
C ASP A 4 -17.29 8.70 -6.13
N VAL A 5 -16.36 9.31 -6.85
CA VAL A 5 -15.15 9.93 -6.29
C VAL A 5 -15.14 11.41 -6.64
N ALA A 6 -15.17 12.28 -5.63
CA ALA A 6 -15.11 13.72 -5.80
C ALA A 6 -14.66 14.41 -4.50
N THR A 7 -14.36 15.71 -4.59
CA THR A 7 -14.12 16.54 -3.42
C THR A 7 -15.41 16.73 -2.61
N VAL A 8 -15.28 17.00 -1.31
CA VAL A 8 -16.40 17.15 -0.37
C VAL A 8 -17.48 18.12 -0.89
N HIS A 9 -17.07 19.23 -1.51
CA HIS A 9 -17.96 20.22 -2.12
C HIS A 9 -18.93 19.62 -3.16
N LYS A 10 -18.52 18.62 -3.94
CA LYS A 10 -19.39 17.98 -4.95
C LYS A 10 -20.40 17.00 -4.35
N PHE A 11 -20.24 16.64 -3.08
CA PHE A 11 -21.18 15.82 -2.32
C PHE A 11 -22.14 16.65 -1.45
N GLN A 12 -22.08 17.97 -1.53
CA GLN A 12 -23.04 18.82 -0.83
C GLN A 12 -24.46 18.56 -1.35
N GLY A 13 -25.38 18.23 -0.45
CA GLY A 13 -26.77 17.88 -0.77
C GLY A 13 -26.97 16.48 -1.36
N ARG A 14 -25.96 15.59 -1.33
CA ARG A 14 -26.06 14.21 -1.81
C ARG A 14 -25.66 13.25 -0.70
N GLU A 15 -26.49 12.25 -0.44
CA GLU A 15 -26.23 11.22 0.57
C GLU A 15 -25.82 9.89 -0.07
N LYS A 16 -25.03 9.10 0.66
CA LYS A 16 -24.63 7.75 0.26
C LYS A 16 -24.77 6.80 1.45
N GLU A 17 -24.98 5.51 1.14
CA GLU A 17 -25.02 4.44 2.14
C GLU A 17 -23.72 4.38 2.96
N ALA A 18 -22.59 4.51 2.29
CA ALA A 18 -21.26 4.60 2.89
C ALA A 18 -20.46 5.78 2.32
N ILE A 19 -19.72 6.46 3.18
CA ILE A 19 -18.75 7.52 2.81
C ILE A 19 -17.37 7.13 3.32
N ILE A 20 -16.36 7.30 2.47
CA ILE A 20 -14.94 7.20 2.84
C ILE A 20 -14.34 8.60 2.66
N LEU A 21 -13.93 9.23 3.75
CA LEU A 21 -13.18 10.49 3.72
C LEU A 21 -11.68 10.17 3.83
N SER A 22 -10.90 10.57 2.83
CA SER A 22 -9.44 10.51 2.87
C SER A 22 -8.89 11.92 2.99
N THR A 23 -8.10 12.21 4.03
CA THR A 23 -7.50 13.53 4.23
C THR A 23 -6.36 13.80 3.25
N VAL A 24 -5.78 12.75 2.65
CA VAL A 24 -4.67 12.75 1.66
C VAL A 24 -3.36 13.39 2.17
N ASP A 25 -3.43 14.35 3.09
CA ASP A 25 -2.30 15.09 3.63
C ASP A 25 -1.56 14.31 4.73
N ASP A 26 -0.22 14.39 4.71
CA ASP A 26 0.66 13.88 5.78
C ASP A 26 0.57 14.71 7.05
N GLN A 27 0.39 16.02 6.88
CA GLN A 27 0.10 17.01 7.92
C GLN A 27 -1.22 17.69 7.59
N ILE A 28 -2.16 17.61 8.53
CA ILE A 28 -3.48 18.19 8.40
C ILE A 28 -3.34 19.70 8.24
N THR A 29 -3.76 20.19 7.07
CA THR A 29 -3.79 21.62 6.77
C THR A 29 -5.06 22.26 7.32
N ALA A 30 -5.06 23.59 7.50
CA ALA A 30 -6.26 24.33 7.90
C ALA A 30 -7.46 24.15 6.93
N PHE A 31 -7.19 23.79 5.67
CA PHE A 31 -8.24 23.44 4.72
C PHE A 31 -8.84 22.07 5.02
N THR A 32 -8.01 21.08 5.33
CA THR A 32 -8.46 19.71 5.62
C THR A 32 -9.07 19.57 7.01
N ASP A 33 -8.65 20.39 7.97
CA ASP A 33 -9.26 20.54 9.30
C ASP A 33 -10.48 21.48 9.32
N ASP A 34 -11.00 21.89 8.17
CA ASP A 34 -12.15 22.80 8.11
C ASP A 34 -13.41 22.13 8.70
N PRO A 35 -14.04 22.72 9.72
CA PRO A 35 -15.17 22.10 10.41
C PRO A 35 -16.41 21.97 9.52
N ASN A 36 -16.60 22.83 8.52
CA ASN A 36 -17.71 22.74 7.58
C ASN A 36 -17.49 21.58 6.60
N LEU A 37 -16.26 21.37 6.14
CA LEU A 37 -15.93 20.24 5.28
C LEU A 37 -16.11 18.91 6.00
N LEU A 38 -15.65 18.80 7.25
CA LEU A 38 -15.84 17.60 8.07
C LEU A 38 -17.33 17.34 8.33
N ASN A 39 -18.10 18.37 8.71
CA ASN A 39 -19.54 18.23 8.94
C ASN A 39 -20.28 17.77 7.68
N VAL A 40 -19.92 18.30 6.51
CA VAL A 40 -20.49 17.83 5.24
C VAL A 40 -20.12 16.36 5.01
N ALA A 41 -18.85 15.99 5.17
CA ALA A 41 -18.40 14.61 4.93
C ALA A 41 -19.07 13.60 5.87
N VAL A 42 -19.17 13.91 7.17
CA VAL A 42 -19.81 13.03 8.18
C VAL A 42 -21.32 12.92 7.91
N SER A 43 -22.00 14.04 7.65
CA SER A 43 -23.46 14.06 7.45
C SER A 43 -23.95 13.42 6.15
N ARG A 44 -23.05 13.05 5.21
CA ARG A 44 -23.44 12.37 3.97
C ARG A 44 -23.54 10.86 4.10
N ALA A 45 -23.02 10.27 5.18
CA ALA A 45 -23.06 8.85 5.43
C ALA A 45 -24.37 8.43 6.09
N LYS A 46 -25.12 7.49 5.48
CA LYS A 46 -26.34 6.93 6.08
C LYS A 46 -26.08 5.78 7.04
N ARG A 47 -25.14 4.88 6.69
CA ARG A 47 -24.88 3.65 7.46
C ARG A 47 -23.45 3.52 7.93
N GLN A 48 -22.49 3.96 7.11
CA GLN A 48 -21.07 3.80 7.43
C GLN A 48 -20.27 5.04 7.04
N PHE A 49 -19.48 5.53 7.98
CA PHE A 49 -18.47 6.54 7.76
C PHE A 49 -17.10 5.93 8.07
N THR A 50 -16.15 6.11 7.16
CA THR A 50 -14.76 5.69 7.34
C THR A 50 -13.85 6.90 7.12
N LEU A 51 -13.05 7.24 8.12
CA LEU A 51 -12.00 8.25 8.03
C LEU A 51 -10.66 7.56 7.77
N VAL A 52 -9.95 8.00 6.73
CA VAL A 52 -8.58 7.59 6.42
C VAL A 52 -7.71 8.82 6.58
N THR A 53 -6.80 8.79 7.56
CA THR A 53 -5.92 9.91 7.89
C THR A 53 -4.52 9.43 8.28
N SER A 54 -3.56 10.34 8.26
CA SER A 54 -2.18 10.12 8.67
C SER A 54 -2.10 9.97 10.19
N SER A 55 -1.34 8.98 10.65
CA SER A 55 -1.04 8.76 12.06
C SER A 55 0.20 9.50 12.56
N ASN A 56 0.77 10.40 11.76
CA ASN A 56 1.87 11.27 12.20
C ASN A 56 1.38 12.22 13.28
N GLU A 57 2.27 12.75 14.13
CA GLU A 57 1.89 13.81 15.07
C GLU A 57 1.28 14.99 14.30
N GLN A 58 0.04 15.35 14.64
CA GLN A 58 -0.75 16.41 14.01
C GLN A 58 -0.86 17.61 14.96
N PRO A 59 0.18 18.45 15.10
CA PRO A 59 0.22 19.52 16.12
C PRO A 59 -0.89 20.57 15.94
N ASP A 60 -1.42 20.72 14.73
CA ASP A 60 -2.42 21.76 14.38
C ASP A 60 -3.84 21.22 14.11
N SER A 61 -4.07 19.90 14.13
CA SER A 61 -5.42 19.36 13.88
C SER A 61 -6.27 19.41 15.14
N ARG A 62 -7.32 20.23 15.15
CA ARG A 62 -8.28 20.27 16.25
C ARG A 62 -9.52 19.46 15.91
N ASN A 63 -10.11 19.70 14.75
CA ASN A 63 -11.41 19.09 14.41
C ASN A 63 -11.28 17.62 14.01
N ILE A 64 -10.23 17.24 13.27
CA ILE A 64 -9.96 15.84 12.93
C ILE A 64 -9.56 15.04 14.17
N ALA A 65 -8.77 15.62 15.07
CA ALA A 65 -8.40 14.99 16.34
C ALA A 65 -9.64 14.75 17.23
N ASP A 66 -10.51 15.75 17.37
CA ASP A 66 -11.78 15.63 18.10
C ASP A 66 -12.70 14.59 17.46
N LEU A 67 -12.76 14.52 16.12
CA LEU A 67 -13.53 13.51 15.40
C LEU A 67 -12.98 12.10 15.63
N LEU A 68 -11.66 11.91 15.61
CA LEU A 68 -11.03 10.62 15.93
C LEU A 68 -11.34 10.20 17.38
N ALA A 69 -11.21 11.11 18.34
CA ALA A 69 -11.54 10.87 19.75
C ALA A 69 -13.03 10.52 19.92
N TYR A 70 -13.92 11.19 19.18
CA TYR A 70 -15.35 10.89 19.18
C TYR A 70 -15.64 9.50 18.58
N ILE A 71 -14.98 9.13 17.49
CA ILE A 71 -15.12 7.79 16.88
C ILE A 71 -14.67 6.72 17.88
N ASP A 72 -13.53 6.91 18.55
CA ASP A 72 -13.03 5.98 19.57
C ASP A 72 -14.00 5.84 20.75
N TYR A 73 -14.47 6.98 21.29
CA TYR A 73 -15.40 7.03 22.41
C TYR A 73 -16.71 6.27 22.14
N ASN A 74 -17.21 6.33 20.90
CA ASN A 74 -18.44 5.64 20.50
C ASN A 74 -18.21 4.18 20.07
N GLY A 75 -17.04 3.61 20.32
CA GLY A 75 -16.70 2.22 19.99
C GLY A 75 -16.43 1.99 18.50
N GLY A 76 -16.04 3.04 17.77
CA GLY A 76 -15.59 2.94 16.40
C GLY A 76 -14.31 2.12 16.29
N LYS A 77 -14.17 1.37 15.20
CA LYS A 77 -12.98 0.55 14.97
C LYS A 77 -11.84 1.41 14.43
N ILE A 78 -10.87 1.75 15.28
CA ILE A 78 -9.62 2.36 14.88
C ILE A 78 -8.61 1.26 14.57
N THR A 79 -8.02 1.29 13.37
CA THR A 79 -6.93 0.38 12.98
C THR A 79 -5.76 1.18 12.47
N GLU A 80 -4.62 1.02 13.13
CA GLU A 80 -3.35 1.51 12.61
C GLU A 80 -2.65 0.44 11.77
N SER A 81 -1.94 0.89 10.74
CA SER A 81 -1.15 0.02 9.90
C SER A 81 0.23 -0.19 10.52
N ALA A 82 0.61 -1.45 10.75
CA ALA A 82 1.95 -1.84 11.17
C ALA A 82 3.01 -1.71 10.05
N ILE A 83 2.56 -1.47 8.80
CA ILE A 83 3.38 -1.13 7.65
C ILE A 83 3.13 0.30 7.20
N HIS A 84 4.18 0.94 6.68
CA HIS A 84 4.11 2.28 6.11
C HIS A 84 3.19 2.36 4.90
N SER A 85 2.55 3.52 4.77
CA SER A 85 1.88 3.91 3.53
C SER A 85 2.93 4.06 2.44
N VAL A 86 2.56 3.77 1.19
CA VAL A 86 3.44 4.05 0.05
C VAL A 86 3.81 5.53 -0.05
N PHE A 87 3.00 6.43 0.49
CA PHE A 87 3.29 7.87 0.50
C PHE A 87 4.50 8.22 1.38
N ASP A 88 4.59 7.65 2.59
CA ASP A 88 5.74 7.80 3.50
C ASP A 88 7.05 7.43 2.78
N LEU A 89 7.00 6.42 1.92
CA LEU A 89 8.12 5.92 1.11
C LEU A 89 8.50 6.87 -0.04
N LEU A 90 7.54 7.67 -0.52
CA LEU A 90 7.67 8.52 -1.70
C LEU A 90 7.94 9.98 -1.40
N TYR A 91 7.72 10.47 -0.17
CA TYR A 91 7.88 11.89 0.19
C TYR A 91 9.14 12.19 1.01
N GLU A 92 9.85 11.18 1.48
CA GLU A 92 11.25 11.34 1.89
C GLU A 92 12.15 11.70 0.68
N PRO A 93 13.41 12.17 0.87
CA PRO A 93 14.36 12.54 -0.20
C PRO A 93 14.53 11.53 -1.36
N TYR A 94 14.02 10.31 -1.20
CA TYR A 94 13.98 9.22 -2.17
C TYR A 94 13.07 9.46 -3.39
N ALA A 95 12.11 10.39 -3.33
CA ALA A 95 11.24 10.74 -4.46
C ALA A 95 12.02 11.17 -5.70
N GLU A 96 13.09 11.91 -5.47
CA GLU A 96 13.94 12.52 -6.50
C GLU A 96 14.95 11.50 -7.02
N ALA A 97 15.57 10.71 -6.14
CA ALA A 97 16.45 9.60 -6.51
C ALA A 97 15.72 8.56 -7.37
N ARG A 98 14.45 8.25 -7.06
CA ARG A 98 13.62 7.33 -7.85
C ARG A 98 13.19 7.93 -9.19
N ARG A 99 12.85 9.22 -9.22
CA ARG A 99 12.59 9.94 -10.48
C ARG A 99 13.81 9.97 -11.39
N GLU A 100 15.00 10.18 -10.84
CA GLU A 100 16.26 10.08 -11.59
C GLU A 100 16.54 8.65 -12.06
N PHE A 101 16.31 7.64 -11.22
CA PHE A 101 16.49 6.23 -11.57
C PHE A 101 15.61 5.81 -12.75
N LEU A 102 14.31 6.12 -12.70
CA LEU A 102 13.34 5.83 -13.76
C LEU A 102 13.59 6.65 -15.03
N LYS A 103 14.12 7.88 -14.91
CA LYS A 103 14.54 8.68 -16.07
C LYS A 103 15.77 8.10 -16.78
N ARG A 104 16.69 7.49 -16.02
CA ARG A 104 17.95 6.93 -16.54
C ARG A 104 17.79 5.49 -17.06
N HIS A 105 16.85 4.72 -16.54
CA HIS A 105 16.67 3.32 -16.90
C HIS A 105 15.34 3.09 -17.62
N ARG A 106 15.43 2.78 -18.92
CA ARG A 106 14.28 2.35 -19.76
C ARG A 106 13.73 0.96 -19.35
N ARG A 107 14.50 0.24 -18.52
CA ARG A 107 14.19 -1.04 -17.89
C ARG A 107 14.07 -0.83 -16.39
N ILE A 108 13.12 -1.51 -15.76
CA ILE A 108 12.93 -1.42 -14.32
C ILE A 108 13.94 -2.29 -13.55
N SER A 109 14.56 -3.26 -14.21
CA SER A 109 15.52 -4.21 -13.63
C SER A 109 16.57 -4.66 -14.65
N GLU A 110 17.71 -5.14 -14.16
CA GLU A 110 18.72 -5.82 -14.98
C GLU A 110 18.24 -7.21 -15.44
N PHE A 111 17.31 -7.82 -14.70
CA PHE A 111 16.76 -9.14 -15.00
C PHE A 111 15.59 -9.06 -15.99
N ASP A 112 15.69 -9.80 -17.09
CA ASP A 112 14.64 -9.86 -18.12
C ASP A 112 13.31 -10.37 -17.54
N SER A 113 13.37 -11.33 -16.61
CA SER A 113 12.19 -11.89 -15.93
C SER A 113 11.39 -10.82 -15.18
N GLU A 114 12.06 -9.95 -14.41
CA GLU A 114 11.38 -8.88 -13.69
C GLU A 114 10.75 -7.85 -14.65
N ASN A 115 11.45 -7.50 -15.73
CA ASN A 115 10.89 -6.60 -16.74
C ASN A 115 9.63 -7.19 -17.40
N LEU A 116 9.61 -8.50 -17.68
CA LEU A 116 8.43 -9.20 -18.21
C LEU A 116 7.30 -9.26 -17.17
N THR A 117 7.61 -9.55 -15.91
CA THR A 117 6.64 -9.51 -14.81
C THR A 117 6.00 -8.13 -14.68
N TYR A 118 6.78 -7.06 -14.76
CA TYR A 118 6.25 -5.70 -14.68
C TYR A 118 5.30 -5.37 -15.83
N ALA A 119 5.67 -5.72 -17.07
CA ALA A 119 4.78 -5.53 -18.22
C ALA A 119 3.48 -6.33 -18.07
N LEU A 120 3.55 -7.55 -17.51
CA LEU A 120 2.36 -8.33 -17.17
C LEU A 120 1.50 -7.62 -16.12
N LEU A 121 2.10 -7.11 -15.05
CA LEU A 121 1.38 -6.38 -14.00
C LEU A 121 0.69 -5.14 -14.53
N GLU A 122 1.38 -4.31 -15.32
CA GLU A 122 0.76 -3.14 -15.97
C GLU A 122 -0.44 -3.55 -16.81
N ARG A 123 -0.29 -4.58 -17.65
CA ARG A 123 -1.39 -5.08 -18.48
C ARG A 123 -2.58 -5.57 -17.67
N VAL A 124 -2.36 -6.32 -16.58
CA VAL A 124 -3.42 -6.81 -15.68
C VAL A 124 -4.18 -5.65 -15.03
N LEU A 125 -3.46 -4.67 -14.50
CA LEU A 125 -4.06 -3.51 -13.82
C LEU A 125 -4.82 -2.60 -14.80
N GLU A 126 -4.38 -2.50 -16.06
CA GLU A 126 -5.05 -1.71 -17.09
C GLU A 126 -6.27 -2.41 -17.70
N ALA A 127 -6.22 -3.74 -17.84
CA ALA A 127 -7.25 -4.52 -18.51
C ALA A 127 -8.57 -4.62 -17.70
N ASP A 128 -8.49 -4.69 -16.36
CA ASP A 128 -9.68 -4.78 -15.50
C ASP A 128 -9.99 -3.42 -14.85
N PRO A 129 -11.13 -2.76 -15.18
CA PRO A 129 -11.52 -1.50 -14.56
C PRO A 129 -11.60 -1.55 -13.03
N ALA A 130 -11.83 -2.73 -12.44
CA ALA A 130 -11.82 -2.92 -10.99
C ALA A 130 -10.45 -2.59 -10.38
N PHE A 131 -9.36 -2.70 -11.13
CA PHE A 131 -7.99 -2.50 -10.65
C PHE A 131 -7.41 -1.10 -10.92
N ARG A 132 -8.18 -0.18 -11.52
CA ARG A 132 -7.70 1.20 -11.81
C ARG A 132 -7.22 1.98 -10.59
N HIS A 133 -7.72 1.62 -9.42
CA HIS A 133 -7.33 2.23 -8.16
C HIS A 133 -6.02 1.67 -7.61
N LEU A 134 -5.37 0.71 -8.29
CA LEU A 134 -4.13 0.09 -7.89
C LEU A 134 -2.94 0.63 -8.69
N GLY A 135 -1.77 0.64 -8.08
CA GLY A 135 -0.49 0.97 -8.70
C GLY A 135 0.58 -0.04 -8.32
N VAL A 136 1.71 0.01 -9.01
CA VAL A 136 2.87 -0.87 -8.78
C VAL A 136 4.11 -0.04 -8.43
N LEU A 137 4.88 -0.50 -7.45
CA LEU A 137 6.24 -0.05 -7.18
C LEU A 137 7.20 -1.20 -7.49
N CYS A 138 8.41 -0.87 -7.92
CA CYS A 138 9.48 -1.84 -8.16
C CYS A 138 10.59 -1.65 -7.12
N HIS A 139 11.27 -2.75 -6.77
CA HIS A 139 12.45 -2.79 -5.90
C HIS A 139 12.25 -2.08 -4.57
N GLN A 140 11.16 -2.38 -3.87
CA GLN A 140 10.78 -1.72 -2.63
C GLN A 140 11.63 -2.27 -1.46
N PRO A 141 12.50 -1.48 -0.81
CA PRO A 141 13.28 -1.95 0.34
C PRO A 141 12.36 -2.37 1.49
N LEU A 142 12.60 -3.56 2.06
CA LEU A 142 11.73 -4.12 3.10
C LEU A 142 11.76 -3.27 4.38
N ARG A 143 12.93 -2.73 4.74
CA ARG A 143 13.07 -1.83 5.90
C ARG A 143 12.18 -0.60 5.85
N GLN A 144 11.87 -0.10 4.65
CA GLN A 144 11.04 1.10 4.53
C GLN A 144 9.56 0.76 4.67
N LEU A 145 9.17 -0.49 4.38
CA LEU A 145 7.79 -0.94 4.52
C LEU A 145 7.37 -1.11 5.99
N ILE A 146 8.31 -1.41 6.88
CA ILE A 146 8.02 -1.75 8.28
C ILE A 146 7.94 -0.49 9.14
N ARG A 147 6.80 -0.31 9.81
CA ARG A 147 6.60 0.76 10.79
C ARG A 147 6.74 0.26 12.22
N ASP A 148 6.00 -0.77 12.59
CA ASP A 148 6.06 -1.36 13.92
C ASP A 148 7.08 -2.51 13.99
N TRP A 149 8.31 -2.17 14.36
CA TRP A 149 9.40 -3.12 14.48
C TRP A 149 9.25 -4.11 15.64
N THR A 150 8.32 -3.90 16.57
CA THR A 150 8.14 -4.76 17.76
C THR A 150 7.54 -6.13 17.44
N ILE A 151 6.93 -6.27 16.26
CA ILE A 151 6.32 -7.51 15.75
C ILE A 151 7.37 -8.56 15.37
N LEU A 152 8.60 -8.12 15.07
CA LEU A 152 9.70 -8.96 14.60
C LEU A 152 10.64 -9.37 15.71
N ASP A 153 11.14 -10.61 15.61
CA ASP A 153 12.26 -11.05 16.44
C ASP A 153 13.60 -10.44 15.96
N ASP A 154 14.67 -10.68 16.72
CA ASP A 154 15.99 -10.11 16.46
C ASP A 154 16.61 -10.60 15.14
N GLU A 155 16.25 -11.79 14.66
CA GLU A 155 16.75 -12.35 13.40
C GLU A 155 16.02 -11.73 12.21
N GLU A 156 14.69 -11.71 12.29
CA GLU A 156 13.80 -11.08 11.32
C GLU A 156 14.11 -9.59 11.17
N ARG A 157 14.32 -8.89 12.29
CA ARG A 157 14.68 -7.46 12.30
C ARG A 157 16.03 -7.22 11.60
N ARG A 158 17.07 -8.01 11.89
CA ARG A 158 18.37 -7.92 11.20
C ARG A 158 18.25 -8.18 9.71
N TYR A 159 17.44 -9.17 9.32
CA TYR A 159 17.19 -9.48 7.91
C TYR A 159 16.48 -8.34 7.18
N ALA A 160 15.43 -7.78 7.80
CA ALA A 160 14.63 -6.70 7.22
C ALA A 160 15.40 -5.38 7.12
N LEU A 161 16.26 -5.06 8.09
CA LEU A 161 17.12 -3.86 8.09
C LEU A 161 18.22 -3.89 7.03
N ASN A 162 18.55 -5.07 6.48
CA ASN A 162 19.61 -5.20 5.50
C ASN A 162 19.31 -4.37 4.23
N GLY A 163 20.28 -3.55 3.84
CA GLY A 163 20.24 -2.67 2.67
C GLY A 163 19.79 -3.35 1.36
N ALA A 164 20.18 -4.61 1.20
CA ALA A 164 19.95 -5.40 0.00
C ALA A 164 18.60 -6.15 0.00
N THR A 165 17.87 -6.16 1.12
CA THR A 165 16.58 -6.85 1.21
C THR A 165 15.48 -5.95 0.65
N HIS A 166 14.96 -6.31 -0.51
CA HIS A 166 13.88 -5.61 -1.20
C HIS A 166 12.83 -6.59 -1.70
N LEU A 167 11.64 -6.06 -1.97
CA LEU A 167 10.57 -6.72 -2.71
C LEU A 167 10.70 -6.34 -4.19
N ASP A 168 10.55 -7.29 -5.10
CA ASP A 168 10.64 -6.99 -6.54
C ASP A 168 9.52 -6.03 -6.95
N PHE A 169 8.29 -6.33 -6.51
CA PHE A 169 7.13 -5.49 -6.74
C PHE A 169 6.24 -5.35 -5.51
N LEU A 170 5.66 -4.15 -5.37
CA LEU A 170 4.63 -3.87 -4.38
C LEU A 170 3.40 -3.26 -5.07
N ILE A 171 2.29 -3.96 -5.05
CA ILE A 171 0.99 -3.44 -5.45
C ILE A 171 0.41 -2.64 -4.28
N TYR A 172 -0.09 -1.45 -4.58
CA TYR A 172 -0.67 -0.56 -3.58
C TYR A 172 -1.93 0.11 -4.10
N ASN A 173 -2.78 0.55 -3.19
CA ASN A 173 -3.97 1.33 -3.51
C ASN A 173 -3.59 2.80 -3.71
N ARG A 174 -3.89 3.39 -4.87
CA ARG A 174 -3.58 4.80 -5.21
C ARG A 174 -4.35 5.80 -4.36
N VAL A 175 -5.49 5.43 -3.78
CA VAL A 175 -6.32 6.30 -2.94
C VAL A 175 -5.90 6.21 -1.48
N SER A 176 -5.92 5.01 -0.90
CA SER A 176 -5.57 4.81 0.52
C SER A 176 -4.06 4.72 0.76
N LYS A 177 -3.26 4.61 -0.30
CA LYS A 177 -1.80 4.46 -0.28
C LYS A 177 -1.31 3.20 0.42
N ARG A 178 -2.22 2.31 0.82
CA ARG A 178 -1.88 1.07 1.52
C ARG A 178 -1.25 0.05 0.57
N PRO A 179 -0.20 -0.65 1.02
CA PRO A 179 0.27 -1.89 0.38
C PRO A 179 -0.86 -2.93 0.34
N VAL A 180 -1.00 -3.63 -0.79
CA VAL A 180 -2.07 -4.62 -1.04
C VAL A 180 -1.50 -6.01 -1.28
N LEU A 181 -0.44 -6.11 -2.09
CA LEU A 181 0.16 -7.39 -2.46
C LEU A 181 1.63 -7.19 -2.79
N ALA A 182 2.51 -7.98 -2.17
CA ALA A 182 3.89 -8.11 -2.58
C ALA A 182 4.02 -9.19 -3.67
N ILE A 183 4.91 -8.97 -4.64
CA ILE A 183 5.19 -9.94 -5.70
C ILE A 183 6.70 -10.10 -5.88
N GLU A 184 7.14 -11.34 -6.00
CA GLU A 184 8.53 -11.74 -6.27
C GLU A 184 8.59 -12.57 -7.56
N THR A 185 9.66 -12.42 -8.32
CA THR A 185 9.90 -13.17 -9.56
C THR A 185 11.00 -14.21 -9.33
N ASP A 186 10.61 -15.46 -9.10
CA ASP A 186 11.53 -16.55 -8.82
C ASP A 186 12.06 -17.17 -10.13
N GLY A 187 13.37 -17.05 -10.35
CA GLY A 187 14.06 -17.72 -11.45
C GLY A 187 14.14 -19.23 -11.27
N TYR A 188 13.92 -19.99 -12.36
CA TYR A 188 13.95 -21.47 -12.39
C TYR A 188 15.19 -22.11 -11.74
N GLN A 189 16.36 -21.47 -11.77
CA GLN A 189 17.61 -22.03 -11.26
C GLN A 189 17.73 -22.05 -9.72
N PHE A 190 16.79 -21.47 -8.98
CA PHE A 190 16.98 -21.14 -7.56
C PHE A 190 16.17 -21.98 -6.56
N HIS A 191 15.33 -22.92 -7.01
CA HIS A 191 14.51 -23.77 -6.13
C HIS A 191 15.21 -25.07 -5.66
N LYS A 192 16.45 -24.99 -5.18
CA LYS A 192 17.03 -26.09 -4.40
C LYS A 192 16.77 -25.84 -2.91
N GLN A 193 15.96 -26.68 -2.29
CA GLN A 193 15.79 -26.67 -0.83
C GLN A 193 17.15 -26.81 -0.14
N GLY A 194 17.37 -26.06 0.93
CA GLY A 194 18.64 -26.04 1.67
C GLY A 194 19.69 -25.06 1.13
N THR A 195 19.33 -24.20 0.17
CA THR A 195 20.18 -23.07 -0.22
C THR A 195 19.95 -21.86 0.67
N ARG A 196 20.97 -20.99 0.79
CA ARG A 196 20.82 -19.68 1.45
C ARG A 196 19.66 -18.87 0.87
N GLN A 197 19.39 -18.99 -0.42
CA GLN A 197 18.26 -18.30 -1.06
C GLN A 197 16.92 -18.80 -0.49
N SER A 198 16.73 -20.11 -0.37
CA SER A 198 15.52 -20.68 0.23
C SER A 198 15.30 -20.26 1.68
N GLU A 199 16.36 -20.06 2.46
CA GLU A 199 16.27 -19.55 3.84
C GLU A 199 15.83 -18.07 3.84
N ARG A 200 16.40 -17.26 2.96
CA ARG A 200 16.03 -15.84 2.80
C ARG A 200 14.59 -15.68 2.32
N ASP A 201 14.15 -16.54 1.41
CA ASP A 201 12.78 -16.55 0.92
C ASP A 201 11.80 -16.86 2.05
N ARG A 202 12.05 -17.93 2.82
CA ARG A 202 11.24 -18.25 4.00
C ARG A 202 11.26 -17.14 5.06
N MET A 203 12.38 -16.44 5.21
CA MET A 203 12.45 -15.29 6.12
C MET A 203 11.56 -14.16 5.63
N LYS A 204 11.62 -13.82 4.34
CA LYS A 204 10.76 -12.80 3.72
C LYS A 204 9.29 -13.18 3.84
N ASP A 205 8.93 -14.42 3.53
CA ASP A 205 7.57 -14.95 3.62
C ASP A 205 7.01 -14.78 5.05
N ARG A 206 7.78 -15.20 6.07
CA ARG A 206 7.39 -15.08 7.49
C ARG A 206 7.19 -13.63 7.92
N ILE A 207 8.11 -12.74 7.53
CA ILE A 207 8.01 -11.32 7.88
C ILE A 207 6.74 -10.72 7.28
N LEU A 208 6.46 -10.95 6.00
CA LEU A 208 5.27 -10.39 5.34
C LEU A 208 3.97 -10.94 5.93
N ASP A 209 3.94 -12.23 6.29
CA ASP A 209 2.79 -12.85 6.96
C ASP A 209 2.47 -12.20 8.31
N ARG A 210 3.49 -11.89 9.12
CA ARG A 210 3.30 -11.16 10.39
C ARG A 210 2.66 -9.79 10.23
N TYR A 211 2.95 -9.11 9.11
CA TYR A 211 2.33 -7.82 8.76
C TYR A 211 1.03 -7.97 7.98
N SER A 212 0.52 -9.20 7.80
CA SER A 212 -0.67 -9.49 7.00
C SER A 212 -0.60 -8.92 5.58
N LEU A 213 0.60 -8.87 4.99
CA LEU A 213 0.79 -8.48 3.60
C LEU A 213 0.91 -9.74 2.75
N PRO A 214 -0.08 -10.04 1.88
CA PRO A 214 0.01 -11.19 0.99
C PRO A 214 1.25 -11.12 0.09
N LEU A 215 1.87 -12.27 -0.14
CA LEU A 215 3.00 -12.43 -1.05
C LEU A 215 2.65 -13.43 -2.16
N LEU A 216 2.91 -13.05 -3.41
CA LEU A 216 2.82 -13.93 -4.57
C LEU A 216 4.20 -14.12 -5.18
N ARG A 217 4.65 -15.36 -5.29
CA ARG A 217 5.86 -15.73 -6.02
C ARG A 217 5.50 -16.22 -7.42
N LEU A 218 6.02 -15.55 -8.44
CA LEU A 218 5.83 -15.89 -9.84
C LEU A 218 7.06 -16.64 -10.34
N SER A 219 6.87 -17.89 -10.78
CA SER A 219 7.95 -18.66 -11.38
C SER A 219 8.17 -18.21 -12.82
N THR A 220 9.43 -18.11 -13.24
CA THR A 220 9.76 -17.84 -14.66
C THR A 220 9.37 -18.96 -15.64
N THR A 221 8.81 -20.07 -15.15
CA THR A 221 8.34 -21.21 -15.95
C THR A 221 6.85 -21.49 -15.79
N GLY A 222 6.14 -20.63 -15.07
CA GLY A 222 4.69 -20.72 -14.96
C GLY A 222 3.99 -20.37 -16.28
N THR A 223 2.70 -20.66 -16.34
CA THR A 223 1.84 -20.28 -17.48
C THR A 223 0.52 -19.65 -17.02
N ASP A 224 0.32 -19.51 -15.72
CA ASP A 224 -0.92 -19.07 -15.06
C ASP A 224 -0.70 -17.84 -14.16
N GLU A 225 0.40 -17.10 -14.35
CA GLU A 225 0.77 -15.93 -13.55
C GLU A 225 -0.35 -14.88 -13.55
N GLU A 226 -0.90 -14.60 -14.73
CA GLU A 226 -1.99 -13.63 -14.92
C GLU A 226 -3.21 -14.01 -14.07
N ALA A 227 -3.64 -15.27 -14.14
CA ALA A 227 -4.79 -15.77 -13.39
C ALA A 227 -4.56 -15.73 -11.86
N LYS A 228 -3.33 -16.03 -11.41
CA LYS A 228 -2.93 -15.94 -9.99
C LYS A 228 -3.01 -14.50 -9.48
N ILE A 229 -2.47 -13.54 -10.23
CA ILE A 229 -2.53 -12.11 -9.89
C ILE A 229 -3.99 -11.67 -9.78
N HIS A 230 -4.81 -11.97 -10.81
CA HIS A 230 -6.24 -11.63 -10.79
C HIS A 230 -6.97 -12.21 -9.58
N THR A 231 -6.70 -13.47 -9.24
CA THR A 231 -7.38 -14.16 -8.13
C THR A 231 -7.05 -13.50 -6.79
N LEU A 232 -5.79 -13.13 -6.56
CA LEU A 232 -5.39 -12.46 -5.32
C LEU A 232 -5.89 -11.03 -5.24
N LEU A 233 -5.85 -10.28 -6.35
CA LEU A 233 -6.33 -8.89 -6.36
C LEU A 233 -7.86 -8.76 -6.23
N LYS A 234 -8.63 -9.81 -6.56
CA LYS A 234 -10.10 -9.83 -6.33
C LYS A 234 -10.51 -10.28 -4.93
N ARG A 235 -9.60 -10.92 -4.19
CA ARG A 235 -9.85 -11.38 -2.81
C ARG A 235 -9.58 -10.30 -1.76
N ASN A 236 -8.75 -9.32 -2.10
CA ASN A 236 -8.40 -8.16 -1.28
C ASN A 236 -9.27 -6.95 -1.64
#